data_AF-A0A8V0XM53-F1
#
_entry.id   AF-A0A8V0XM53-F1
#
_cell.length_a   1.000
_cell.length_b   1.000
_cell.length_c   1.000
_cell.angle_alpha   90.00
_cell.angle_beta   90.00
_cell.angle_gamma   90.00
#
_symmetry.space_group_name_H-M   'P 1'
#
loop_
_entity.id
_entity.type
_entity.pdbx_description
1 polymer ?
#
loop_
_entity_poly.entity_id
_entity_poly.type
_entity_poly.pdbx_seq_one_letter_code
_entity_poly.pdbx_strand_id
1 'polypeptide(L)'
;MDRNEEKSSVSPVLVELNQAFEDVSSEAGRVEKESLHLEQKLYNGVASTSLWLDGVEEQVFVATALLPEEETETYLFSCQRNQRHNREMDKNKNLFTQIFPEKCSNQEKPSDERKAQEIMTFKNDLKLLFTSLADSKYLVLQKLAEAAEKPETEQIQVIMQAEESLKELDDMYDEVMMIIGSRRSDLNQNLALKRQYERALQDLADLVETGQEKMDGDQKMIVASKEEVQSLLDKHKVRNCGLESHMILTETLFRKMSSFALLKETQSHSELIAQASTVLKLAHKRGVELEYILETWMHLDEAYQELTRQLESVEGNIPAVGLVEETEDKLTERIKLFQHLRSNLTEYQPKLYQVLDDGKRLLFSVSCSDLEKIFCTEYWEPAPQIEEGRYSSVACRIVPD
;
A
#
# COMPACT_ATOMS: atom_id res chain seq x y z
N MET A 1 -23.84 2.78 -20.16
CA MET A 1 -24.67 2.59 -21.38
C MET A 1 -25.69 1.53 -21.04
N ASP A 2 -26.91 1.98 -20.72
CA ASP A 2 -28.08 1.13 -20.59
C ASP A 2 -28.32 0.44 -21.93
N ARG A 3 -28.02 -0.86 -22.00
CA ARG A 3 -28.82 -1.75 -22.84
C ARG A 3 -29.71 -2.49 -21.86
N ASN A 4 -31.00 -2.19 -21.91
CA ASN A 4 -32.02 -3.13 -21.52
C ASN A 4 -31.71 -4.44 -22.26
N GLU A 5 -31.00 -5.35 -21.59
CA GLU A 5 -31.15 -6.77 -21.89
C GLU A 5 -32.62 -7.04 -21.61
N GLU A 6 -33.42 -7.11 -22.67
CA GLU A 6 -34.73 -7.74 -22.58
C GLU A 6 -34.49 -9.08 -21.91
N LYS A 7 -34.92 -9.18 -20.64
CA LYS A 7 -35.08 -10.46 -19.97
C LYS A 7 -35.76 -11.35 -21.00
N SER A 8 -35.09 -12.43 -21.40
CA SER A 8 -35.71 -13.52 -22.13
C SER A 8 -36.72 -14.14 -21.17
N SER A 9 -37.85 -13.48 -20.95
CA SER A 9 -38.82 -13.93 -19.96
C SER A 9 -39.61 -15.05 -20.60
N VAL A 10 -39.78 -16.17 -19.89
CA VAL A 10 -40.61 -17.30 -20.32
C VAL A 10 -42.08 -16.91 -20.48
N SER A 11 -42.52 -15.82 -19.84
CA SER A 11 -43.91 -15.36 -19.82
C SER A 11 -44.62 -15.29 -21.19
N PRO A 12 -44.10 -14.60 -22.23
CA PRO A 12 -44.70 -14.59 -23.57
C PRO A 12 -44.77 -15.97 -24.22
N VAL A 13 -43.78 -16.84 -24.00
CA VAL A 13 -43.78 -18.22 -24.52
C VAL A 13 -44.86 -19.05 -23.83
N LEU A 14 -44.99 -18.94 -22.50
CA LEU A 14 -46.06 -19.58 -21.73
C LEU A 14 -47.43 -19.04 -22.10
N VAL A 15 -47.55 -17.75 -22.44
CA VAL A 15 -48.81 -17.15 -22.88
C VAL A 15 -49.19 -17.68 -24.27
N GLU A 16 -48.25 -17.78 -25.21
CA GLU A 16 -48.51 -18.40 -26.51
C GLU A 16 -48.87 -19.89 -26.41
N LEU A 17 -48.18 -20.63 -25.53
CA LEU A 17 -48.50 -22.03 -25.23
C LEU A 17 -49.91 -22.12 -24.62
N ASN A 18 -50.19 -21.39 -23.54
CA ASN A 18 -51.48 -21.42 -22.85
C ASN A 18 -52.66 -20.96 -23.73
N GLN A 19 -52.44 -19.98 -24.61
CA GLN A 19 -53.45 -19.56 -25.58
C GLN A 19 -53.72 -20.64 -26.64
N ALA A 20 -52.70 -21.40 -27.05
CA ALA A 20 -52.90 -22.57 -27.90
C ALA A 20 -53.68 -23.69 -27.20
N PHE A 21 -53.67 -23.74 -25.86
CA PHE A 21 -54.28 -24.79 -25.04
C PHE A 21 -55.73 -24.53 -24.63
N GLU A 22 -56.09 -23.29 -24.28
CA GLU A 22 -57.49 -22.91 -23.99
C GLU A 22 -58.41 -23.23 -25.19
N ASP A 23 -57.90 -23.04 -26.41
CA ASP A 23 -58.63 -23.34 -27.65
C ASP A 23 -58.76 -24.86 -27.93
N VAL A 24 -57.91 -25.72 -27.35
CA VAL A 24 -58.03 -27.20 -27.45
C VAL A 24 -59.18 -27.68 -26.56
N SER A 25 -59.36 -27.05 -25.40
CA SER A 25 -60.35 -27.45 -24.40
C SER A 25 -61.78 -27.03 -24.78
N SER A 26 -61.96 -26.05 -25.67
CA SER A 26 -63.28 -25.53 -26.08
C SER A 26 -63.91 -26.30 -27.26
N GLU A 27 -63.13 -27.03 -28.05
CA GLU A 27 -63.54 -27.49 -29.39
C GLU A 27 -63.52 -29.03 -29.54
N ALA A 28 -64.13 -29.78 -28.62
CA ALA A 28 -64.20 -31.25 -28.70
C ALA A 28 -65.19 -31.81 -29.76
N GLY A 29 -65.33 -31.20 -30.96
CA GLY A 29 -66.51 -31.42 -31.82
C GLY A 29 -66.38 -31.52 -33.36
N ARG A 30 -65.25 -31.22 -34.03
CA ARG A 30 -65.17 -31.27 -35.52
C ARG A 30 -63.80 -31.74 -36.05
N VAL A 31 -63.83 -32.74 -36.94
CA VAL A 31 -62.79 -33.81 -36.94
C VAL A 31 -61.64 -33.69 -37.96
N GLU A 32 -61.56 -32.72 -38.89
CA GLU A 32 -60.44 -32.77 -39.89
C GLU A 32 -59.79 -31.44 -40.29
N LYS A 33 -60.47 -30.29 -40.19
CA LYS A 33 -59.87 -28.97 -40.50
C LYS A 33 -59.27 -28.27 -39.28
N GLU A 34 -59.70 -28.65 -38.09
CA GLU A 34 -59.27 -28.10 -36.81
C GLU A 34 -57.98 -28.79 -36.31
N SER A 35 -57.79 -30.07 -36.62
CA SER A 35 -56.54 -30.82 -36.35
C SER A 35 -55.30 -30.19 -37.01
N LEU A 36 -55.38 -29.76 -38.27
CA LEU A 36 -54.28 -29.06 -38.96
C LEU A 36 -53.95 -27.70 -38.33
N HIS A 37 -54.96 -27.00 -37.81
CA HIS A 37 -54.79 -25.71 -37.15
C HIS A 37 -54.18 -25.87 -35.75
N LEU A 38 -54.55 -26.96 -35.06
CA LEU A 38 -53.98 -27.37 -33.79
C LEU A 38 -52.50 -27.77 -33.91
N GLU A 39 -52.19 -28.60 -34.91
CA GLU A 39 -50.83 -29.03 -35.24
C GLU A 39 -49.93 -27.83 -35.58
N GLN A 40 -50.44 -26.86 -36.34
CA GLN A 40 -49.72 -25.62 -36.66
C GLN A 40 -49.48 -24.73 -35.42
N LYS A 41 -50.43 -24.66 -34.49
CA LYS A 41 -50.27 -23.89 -33.23
C LYS A 41 -49.32 -24.58 -32.26
N LEU A 42 -49.36 -25.90 -32.14
CA LEU A 42 -48.39 -26.69 -31.38
C LEU A 42 -46.98 -26.53 -31.96
N TYR A 43 -46.86 -26.60 -33.28
CA TYR A 43 -45.59 -26.34 -33.97
C TYR A 43 -45.05 -24.94 -33.67
N ASN A 44 -45.91 -23.92 -33.69
CA ASN A 44 -45.52 -22.55 -33.32
C ASN A 44 -45.11 -22.45 -31.85
N GLY A 45 -45.83 -23.06 -30.91
CA GLY A 45 -45.47 -23.06 -29.49
C GLY A 45 -44.14 -23.76 -29.21
N VAL A 46 -43.88 -24.89 -29.87
CA VAL A 46 -42.58 -25.60 -29.82
C VAL A 46 -41.47 -24.76 -30.44
N ALA A 47 -41.73 -24.10 -31.57
CA ALA A 47 -40.76 -23.24 -32.22
C ALA A 47 -40.40 -22.01 -31.36
N SER A 48 -41.40 -21.33 -30.77
CA SER A 48 -41.21 -20.20 -29.84
C SER A 48 -40.44 -20.65 -28.58
N THR A 49 -40.77 -21.82 -28.04
CA THR A 49 -40.05 -22.42 -26.90
C THR A 49 -38.60 -22.71 -27.24
N SER A 50 -38.34 -23.33 -28.40
CA SER A 50 -36.97 -23.59 -28.87
C SER A 50 -36.17 -22.30 -29.06
N LEU A 51 -36.79 -21.25 -29.63
CA LEU A 51 -36.13 -19.96 -29.84
C LEU A 51 -35.76 -19.28 -28.52
N TRP A 52 -36.64 -19.37 -27.52
CA TRP A 52 -36.36 -18.86 -26.17
C TRP A 52 -35.22 -19.64 -25.50
N LEU A 53 -35.22 -20.96 -25.63
CA LEU A 53 -34.16 -21.85 -25.11
C LEU A 53 -32.80 -21.58 -25.75
N ASP A 54 -32.78 -21.32 -27.07
CA ASP A 54 -31.57 -20.91 -27.79
C ASP A 54 -31.06 -19.55 -27.30
N GLY A 55 -31.97 -18.58 -27.07
CA GLY A 55 -31.62 -17.27 -26.51
C GLY A 55 -31.08 -17.34 -25.09
N VAL A 56 -31.62 -18.24 -24.25
CA VAL A 56 -31.10 -18.54 -22.91
C VAL A 56 -29.67 -19.08 -22.98
N GLU A 57 -29.42 -20.10 -23.80
CA GLU A 57 -28.07 -20.67 -23.97
C GLU A 57 -27.05 -19.63 -24.42
N GLU A 58 -27.43 -18.75 -25.36
CA GLU A 58 -26.56 -17.68 -25.83
C GLU A 58 -26.28 -16.63 -24.74
N GLN A 59 -27.28 -16.24 -23.95
CA GLN A 59 -27.08 -15.30 -22.84
C GLN A 59 -26.16 -15.89 -21.76
N VAL A 60 -26.34 -17.16 -21.37
CA VAL A 60 -25.44 -17.78 -20.39
C VAL A 60 -24.03 -17.93 -20.99
N PHE A 61 -23.90 -18.31 -22.26
CA PHE A 61 -22.61 -18.40 -22.94
C PHE A 61 -21.87 -17.05 -22.95
N VAL A 62 -22.56 -15.96 -23.32
CA VAL A 62 -22.00 -14.60 -23.31
C VAL A 62 -21.69 -14.13 -21.89
N ALA A 63 -22.58 -14.36 -20.93
CA ALA A 63 -22.35 -13.97 -19.53
C ALA A 63 -21.14 -14.69 -18.92
N THR A 64 -20.88 -15.92 -19.34
CA THR A 64 -19.71 -16.71 -18.92
C THR A 64 -18.43 -16.22 -19.61
N ALA A 65 -18.48 -15.91 -20.92
CA ALA A 65 -17.34 -15.38 -21.68
C ALA A 65 -16.93 -13.95 -21.25
N LEU A 66 -17.84 -13.19 -20.62
CA LEU A 66 -17.57 -11.87 -20.04
C LEU A 66 -16.97 -11.94 -18.63
N LEU A 67 -16.86 -13.14 -18.04
CA LEU A 67 -15.90 -13.32 -16.95
C LEU A 67 -14.51 -13.06 -17.54
N PRO A 68 -13.56 -12.42 -16.83
CA PRO A 68 -12.24 -12.10 -17.34
C PRO A 68 -11.41 -13.37 -17.62
N GLU A 69 -11.76 -14.16 -18.63
CA GLU A 69 -11.07 -15.40 -18.99
C GLU A 69 -9.64 -15.08 -19.45
N GLU A 70 -9.38 -14.03 -20.23
CA GLU A 70 -8.00 -13.74 -20.65
C GLU A 70 -7.07 -13.41 -19.47
N GLU A 71 -7.48 -12.54 -18.54
CA GLU A 71 -6.64 -12.21 -17.38
C GLU A 71 -6.58 -13.38 -16.38
N THR A 72 -7.67 -14.11 -16.13
CA THR A 72 -7.71 -15.22 -15.16
C THR A 72 -7.13 -16.53 -15.70
N GLU A 73 -7.25 -16.84 -16.99
CA GLU A 73 -6.55 -17.94 -17.65
C GLU A 73 -5.06 -17.63 -17.77
N THR A 74 -4.67 -16.38 -18.05
CA THR A 74 -3.25 -15.98 -18.00
C THR A 74 -2.72 -16.05 -16.55
N TYR A 75 -3.54 -15.70 -15.55
CA TYR A 75 -3.22 -15.87 -14.13
C TYR A 75 -3.15 -17.35 -13.70
N LEU A 76 -4.08 -18.20 -14.17
CA LEU A 76 -4.10 -19.64 -13.93
C LEU A 76 -2.93 -20.33 -14.64
N PHE A 77 -2.65 -19.97 -15.88
CA PHE A 77 -1.56 -20.50 -16.67
C PHE A 77 -0.23 -20.10 -16.06
N SER A 78 -0.07 -18.84 -15.66
CA SER A 78 1.13 -18.39 -14.95
C SER A 78 1.26 -19.03 -13.58
N CYS A 79 0.17 -19.17 -12.81
CA CYS A 79 0.15 -19.86 -11.52
C CYS A 79 0.48 -21.36 -11.67
N GLN A 80 -0.10 -22.06 -12.64
CA GLN A 80 0.20 -23.47 -12.95
C GLN A 80 1.62 -23.67 -13.48
N ARG A 81 2.13 -22.74 -14.30
CA ARG A 81 3.52 -22.76 -14.80
C ARG A 81 4.50 -22.53 -13.66
N ASN A 82 4.23 -21.55 -12.79
CA ASN A 82 5.01 -21.28 -11.58
C ASN A 82 4.92 -22.47 -10.59
N GLN A 83 3.77 -23.14 -10.47
CA GLN A 83 3.61 -24.38 -9.71
C GLN A 83 4.42 -25.53 -10.29
N ARG A 84 4.46 -25.73 -11.61
CA ARG A 84 5.33 -26.76 -12.23
C ARG A 84 6.79 -26.48 -11.92
N HIS A 85 7.20 -25.22 -12.06
CA HIS A 85 8.56 -24.79 -11.77
C HIS A 85 8.91 -24.98 -10.29
N ASN A 86 8.01 -24.60 -9.36
CA ASN A 86 8.19 -24.83 -7.93
C ASN A 86 8.17 -26.30 -7.54
N ARG A 87 7.31 -27.14 -8.15
CA ARG A 87 7.31 -28.59 -7.91
C ARG A 87 8.59 -29.25 -8.43
N GLU A 88 9.12 -28.79 -9.56
CA GLU A 88 10.44 -29.23 -10.04
C GLU A 88 11.56 -28.78 -9.11
N MET A 89 11.51 -27.54 -8.62
CA MET A 89 12.44 -27.03 -7.61
C MET A 89 12.35 -27.78 -6.29
N ASP A 90 11.15 -28.13 -5.80
CA ASP A 90 10.95 -28.92 -4.59
C ASP A 90 11.36 -30.38 -4.78
N LYS A 91 11.16 -30.95 -5.97
CA LYS A 91 11.73 -32.27 -6.31
C LYS A 91 13.26 -32.20 -6.31
N ASN A 92 13.85 -31.16 -6.88
CA ASN A 92 15.30 -30.95 -6.90
C ASN A 92 15.87 -30.67 -5.50
N LYS A 93 15.15 -29.91 -4.66
CA LYS A 93 15.47 -29.72 -3.24
C LYS A 93 15.36 -31.02 -2.45
N ASN A 94 14.32 -31.83 -2.69
CA ASN A 94 14.16 -33.14 -2.05
C ASN A 94 15.26 -34.12 -2.47
N LEU A 95 15.70 -34.08 -3.73
CA LEU A 95 16.91 -34.79 -4.20
C LEU A 95 18.17 -34.29 -3.48
N PHE A 96 18.28 -33.00 -3.19
CA PHE A 96 19.39 -32.41 -2.43
C PHE A 96 19.33 -32.75 -0.92
N THR A 97 18.14 -32.75 -0.30
CA THR A 97 17.97 -33.11 1.12
C THR A 97 18.03 -34.61 1.37
N GLN A 98 17.81 -35.44 0.35
CA GLN A 98 18.11 -36.87 0.39
C GLN A 98 19.63 -37.15 0.45
N ILE A 99 20.46 -36.17 0.07
CA ILE A 99 21.92 -36.21 0.19
C ILE A 99 22.39 -35.58 1.52
N PHE A 100 21.65 -34.59 2.07
CA PHE A 100 21.92 -34.00 3.39
C PHE A 100 20.61 -33.65 4.14
N PRO A 101 20.27 -34.33 5.25
CA PRO A 101 19.00 -34.10 5.92
C PRO A 101 19.04 -32.87 6.85
N GLU A 102 18.49 -31.74 6.39
CA GLU A 102 18.06 -30.65 7.27
C GLU A 102 16.56 -30.76 7.57
N LYS A 103 16.22 -30.76 8.87
CA LYS A 103 14.84 -30.72 9.36
C LYS A 103 14.28 -29.32 9.11
N CYS A 104 13.38 -29.16 8.15
CA CYS A 104 12.47 -28.02 8.11
C CYS A 104 11.03 -28.48 8.35
N SER A 105 10.43 -27.90 9.38
CA SER A 105 9.09 -28.17 9.90
C SER A 105 7.99 -27.59 9.01
N ASN A 106 6.88 -28.33 8.95
CA ASN A 106 5.50 -27.94 8.61
C ASN A 106 5.21 -27.67 7.12
N GLN A 107 4.73 -28.72 6.46
CA GLN A 107 4.06 -28.67 5.17
C GLN A 107 2.65 -28.07 5.31
N GLU A 108 2.54 -26.75 5.23
CA GLU A 108 1.29 -26.17 4.74
C GLU A 108 1.27 -26.32 3.22
N LYS A 109 0.22 -26.96 2.67
CA LYS A 109 0.01 -26.99 1.22
C LYS A 109 0.05 -25.55 0.68
N PRO A 110 0.82 -25.27 -0.38
CA PRO A 110 0.98 -23.91 -0.88
C PRO A 110 -0.40 -23.32 -1.22
N SER A 111 -0.64 -22.11 -0.74
CA SER A 111 -1.89 -21.33 -0.90
C SER A 111 -2.45 -21.39 -2.34
N ASP A 112 -1.56 -21.41 -3.32
CA ASP A 112 -1.88 -21.48 -4.75
C ASP A 112 -2.61 -22.78 -5.17
N GLU A 113 -2.38 -23.91 -4.48
CA GLU A 113 -3.09 -25.17 -4.75
C GLU A 113 -4.54 -25.15 -4.27
N ARG A 114 -4.81 -24.54 -3.11
CA ARG A 114 -6.19 -24.36 -2.63
C ARG A 114 -6.97 -23.42 -3.55
N LYS A 115 -6.33 -22.33 -3.99
CA LYS A 115 -6.90 -21.34 -4.92
C LYS A 115 -7.25 -21.95 -6.28
N ALA A 116 -6.33 -22.73 -6.85
CA ALA A 116 -6.58 -23.43 -8.11
C ALA A 116 -7.72 -24.47 -7.97
N GLN A 117 -7.82 -25.12 -6.81
CA GLN A 117 -8.88 -26.08 -6.52
C GLN A 117 -10.26 -25.39 -6.45
N GLU A 118 -10.38 -24.24 -5.78
CA GLU A 118 -11.64 -23.49 -5.67
C GLU A 118 -12.18 -23.03 -7.03
N ILE A 119 -11.30 -22.52 -7.90
CA ILE A 119 -11.67 -22.13 -9.27
C ILE A 119 -12.07 -23.35 -10.11
N MET A 120 -11.38 -24.48 -9.94
CA MET A 120 -11.73 -25.74 -10.60
C MET A 120 -13.11 -26.26 -10.16
N THR A 121 -13.44 -26.21 -8.87
CA THR A 121 -14.78 -26.56 -8.38
C THR A 121 -15.85 -25.66 -8.98
N PHE A 122 -15.67 -24.33 -8.93
CA PHE A 122 -16.62 -23.39 -9.52
C PHE A 122 -16.84 -23.66 -11.02
N LYS A 123 -15.77 -23.90 -11.78
CA LYS A 123 -15.87 -24.24 -13.22
C LYS A 123 -16.64 -25.54 -13.44
N ASN A 124 -16.43 -26.54 -12.59
CA ASN A 124 -17.14 -27.81 -12.68
C ASN A 124 -18.62 -27.67 -12.31
N ASP A 125 -18.93 -26.88 -11.29
CA ASP A 125 -20.30 -26.60 -10.86
C ASP A 125 -21.06 -25.83 -11.94
N LEU A 126 -20.43 -24.83 -12.55
CA LEU A 126 -20.99 -24.10 -13.70
C LEU A 126 -21.24 -25.05 -14.89
N LYS A 127 -20.29 -25.92 -15.20
CA LYS A 127 -20.43 -26.92 -16.25
C LYS A 127 -21.58 -27.89 -15.97
N LEU A 128 -21.76 -28.29 -14.70
CA LEU A 128 -22.85 -29.17 -14.27
C LEU A 128 -24.22 -28.48 -14.45
N LEU A 129 -24.32 -27.20 -14.08
CA LEU A 129 -25.52 -26.40 -14.27
C LEU A 129 -25.85 -26.24 -15.77
N PHE A 130 -24.84 -26.00 -16.62
CA PHE A 130 -25.01 -25.98 -18.08
C PHE A 130 -25.52 -27.30 -18.63
N THR A 131 -24.97 -28.44 -18.18
CA THR A 131 -25.46 -29.75 -18.61
C THR A 131 -26.90 -30.00 -18.16
N SER A 132 -27.26 -29.59 -16.93
CA SER A 132 -28.62 -29.71 -16.41
C SER A 132 -29.62 -28.85 -17.21
N LEU A 133 -29.21 -27.63 -17.58
CA LEU A 133 -30.00 -26.74 -18.43
C LEU A 133 -30.24 -27.35 -19.82
N ALA A 134 -29.19 -27.91 -20.45
CA ALA A 134 -29.29 -28.58 -21.74
C ALA A 134 -30.14 -29.86 -21.69
N ASP A 135 -30.02 -30.65 -20.62
CA ASP A 135 -30.82 -31.86 -20.41
C ASP A 135 -32.30 -31.53 -20.21
N SER A 136 -32.61 -30.50 -19.42
CA SER A 136 -33.98 -30.00 -19.22
C SER A 136 -34.57 -29.42 -20.51
N LYS A 137 -33.77 -28.68 -21.30
CA LYS A 137 -34.14 -28.21 -22.65
C LYS A 137 -34.55 -29.39 -23.54
N TYR A 138 -33.71 -30.42 -23.60
CA TYR A 138 -33.99 -31.61 -24.39
C TYR A 138 -35.25 -32.33 -23.92
N LEU A 139 -35.44 -32.47 -22.60
CA LEU A 139 -36.60 -33.14 -22.02
C LEU A 139 -37.92 -32.41 -22.32
N VAL A 140 -37.93 -31.08 -22.22
CA VAL A 140 -39.10 -30.25 -22.57
C VAL A 140 -39.43 -30.40 -24.06
N LEU A 141 -38.45 -30.28 -24.95
CA LEU A 141 -38.66 -30.42 -26.39
C LEU A 141 -39.14 -31.84 -26.75
N GLN A 142 -38.59 -32.88 -26.12
CA GLN A 142 -39.03 -34.25 -26.30
C GLN A 142 -40.48 -34.44 -25.85
N LYS A 143 -40.85 -33.97 -24.66
CA LYS A 143 -42.24 -34.05 -24.14
C LYS A 143 -43.23 -33.34 -25.06
N LEU A 144 -42.86 -32.17 -25.59
CA LEU A 144 -43.71 -31.43 -26.52
C LEU A 144 -43.86 -32.14 -27.88
N ALA A 145 -42.78 -32.76 -28.38
CA ALA A 145 -42.84 -33.58 -29.58
C ALA A 145 -43.72 -34.84 -29.37
N GLU A 146 -43.60 -35.51 -28.23
CA GLU A 146 -44.46 -36.64 -27.85
C GLU A 146 -45.93 -36.23 -27.69
N ALA A 147 -46.20 -35.00 -27.25
CA ALA A 147 -47.56 -34.46 -27.17
C ALA A 147 -48.19 -34.32 -28.56
N ALA A 148 -47.42 -33.90 -29.58
CA ALA A 148 -47.91 -33.74 -30.94
C ALA A 148 -48.34 -35.06 -31.60
N GLU A 149 -47.79 -36.20 -31.15
CA GLU A 149 -48.12 -37.54 -31.67
C GLU A 149 -49.29 -38.22 -30.94
N LYS A 150 -49.78 -37.66 -29.83
CA LYS A 150 -50.85 -38.24 -29.00
C LYS A 150 -52.25 -37.77 -29.43
N PRO A 151 -53.30 -38.60 -29.20
CA PRO A 151 -54.68 -38.20 -29.44
C PRO A 151 -55.07 -36.98 -28.57
N GLU A 152 -55.92 -36.09 -29.12
CA GLU A 152 -56.33 -34.80 -28.50
C GLU A 152 -56.73 -34.91 -27.03
N THR A 153 -57.35 -36.03 -26.63
CA THR A 153 -57.77 -36.30 -25.24
C THR A 153 -56.62 -36.44 -24.24
N GLU A 154 -55.40 -36.75 -24.68
CA GLU A 154 -54.21 -36.92 -23.84
C GLU A 154 -53.20 -35.78 -23.97
N GLN A 155 -53.34 -34.94 -25.00
CA GLN A 155 -52.40 -33.84 -25.28
C GLN A 155 -52.31 -32.86 -24.10
N ILE A 156 -53.46 -32.43 -23.55
CA ILE A 156 -53.55 -31.48 -22.44
C ILE A 156 -52.71 -31.92 -21.23
N GLN A 157 -52.72 -33.21 -20.90
CA GLN A 157 -51.98 -33.71 -19.73
C GLN A 157 -50.46 -33.69 -19.95
N VAL A 158 -49.99 -34.03 -21.15
CA VAL A 158 -48.55 -33.98 -21.50
C VAL A 158 -48.07 -32.54 -21.61
N ILE A 159 -48.91 -31.66 -22.12
CA ILE A 159 -48.69 -30.23 -22.22
C ILE A 159 -48.52 -29.58 -20.84
N MET A 160 -49.44 -29.84 -19.90
CA MET A 160 -49.32 -29.31 -18.53
C MET A 160 -48.01 -29.76 -17.86
N GLN A 161 -47.58 -31.00 -18.12
CA GLN A 161 -46.29 -31.51 -17.63
C GLN A 161 -45.08 -30.87 -18.32
N ALA A 162 -45.22 -30.40 -19.55
CA ALA A 162 -44.17 -29.65 -20.25
C ALA A 162 -44.10 -28.21 -19.75
N GLU A 163 -45.24 -27.58 -19.47
CA GLU A 163 -45.35 -26.25 -18.86
C GLU A 163 -44.68 -26.21 -17.47
N GLU A 164 -44.95 -27.22 -16.64
CA GLU A 164 -44.32 -27.36 -15.32
C GLU A 164 -42.80 -27.52 -15.44
N SER A 165 -42.31 -28.37 -16.35
CA SER A 165 -40.87 -28.51 -16.63
C SER A 165 -40.23 -27.24 -17.20
N LEU A 166 -40.97 -26.41 -17.96
CA LEU A 166 -40.53 -25.10 -18.45
C LEU A 166 -40.36 -24.09 -17.33
N LYS A 167 -41.25 -24.12 -16.33
CA LYS A 167 -41.17 -23.25 -15.16
C LYS A 167 -40.01 -23.62 -14.24
N GLU A 168 -39.77 -24.91 -14.02
CA GLU A 168 -38.59 -25.41 -13.31
C GLU A 168 -37.28 -24.98 -14.02
N LEU A 169 -37.30 -24.94 -15.35
CA LEU A 169 -36.18 -24.49 -16.15
C LEU A 169 -35.91 -22.99 -16.03
N ASP A 170 -36.96 -22.16 -15.99
CA ASP A 170 -36.88 -20.71 -15.76
C ASP A 170 -36.29 -20.41 -14.36
N ASP A 171 -36.76 -21.13 -13.33
CA ASP A 171 -36.23 -21.00 -11.96
C ASP A 171 -34.74 -21.37 -11.90
N MET A 172 -34.33 -22.45 -12.58
CA MET A 172 -32.91 -22.86 -12.66
C MET A 172 -32.06 -21.84 -13.44
N TYR A 173 -32.61 -21.24 -14.50
CA TYR A 173 -31.93 -20.18 -15.25
C TYR A 173 -31.69 -18.94 -14.39
N ASP A 174 -32.71 -18.48 -13.66
CA ASP A 174 -32.60 -17.33 -12.75
C ASP A 174 -31.54 -17.61 -11.65
N GLU A 175 -31.48 -18.84 -11.10
CA GLU A 175 -30.46 -19.25 -10.13
C GLU A 175 -29.04 -19.15 -10.71
N VAL A 176 -28.82 -19.70 -11.91
CA VAL A 176 -27.52 -19.66 -12.61
C VAL A 176 -27.09 -18.21 -12.86
N MET A 177 -28.00 -17.36 -13.33
CA MET A 177 -27.71 -15.97 -13.63
C MET A 177 -27.38 -15.17 -12.36
N MET A 178 -28.03 -15.45 -11.23
CA MET A 178 -27.68 -14.87 -9.93
C MET A 178 -26.28 -15.27 -9.47
N ILE A 179 -25.90 -16.55 -9.61
CA ILE A 179 -24.57 -17.05 -9.25
C ILE A 179 -23.48 -16.38 -10.10
N ILE A 180 -23.69 -16.30 -11.42
CA ILE A 180 -22.76 -15.64 -12.35
C ILE A 180 -22.64 -14.14 -12.02
N GLY A 181 -23.77 -13.47 -11.78
CA GLY A 181 -23.81 -12.06 -11.43
C GLY A 181 -23.03 -11.76 -10.14
N SER A 182 -23.25 -12.55 -9.10
CA SER A 182 -22.54 -12.45 -7.81
C SER A 182 -21.03 -12.64 -7.99
N ARG A 183 -20.61 -13.70 -8.69
CA ARG A 183 -19.20 -13.99 -8.92
C ARG A 183 -18.49 -12.90 -9.71
N ARG A 184 -19.16 -12.34 -10.72
CA ARG A 184 -18.65 -11.20 -11.52
C ARG A 184 -18.42 -9.97 -10.65
N SER A 185 -19.36 -9.67 -9.74
CA SER A 185 -19.24 -8.57 -8.79
C SER A 185 -18.03 -8.75 -7.87
N ASP A 186 -17.89 -9.92 -7.25
CA ASP A 186 -16.76 -10.26 -6.36
C ASP A 186 -15.42 -10.14 -7.08
N LEU A 187 -15.34 -10.67 -8.30
CA LEU A 187 -14.11 -10.62 -9.10
C LEU A 187 -13.74 -9.18 -9.47
N ASN A 188 -14.71 -8.36 -9.87
CA ASN A 188 -14.48 -6.95 -10.14
C ASN A 188 -13.98 -6.20 -8.90
N GLN A 189 -14.55 -6.48 -7.73
CA GLN A 189 -14.09 -5.92 -6.46
C GLN A 189 -12.65 -6.34 -6.15
N ASN A 190 -12.30 -7.62 -6.34
CA ASN A 190 -10.94 -8.13 -6.13
C ASN A 190 -9.93 -7.51 -7.11
N LEU A 191 -10.30 -7.36 -8.38
CA LEU A 191 -9.46 -6.68 -9.39
C LEU A 191 -9.24 -5.20 -9.06
N ALA A 192 -10.26 -4.50 -8.56
CA ALA A 192 -10.11 -3.13 -8.10
C ALA A 192 -9.17 -3.03 -6.89
N LEU A 193 -9.33 -3.93 -5.92
CA LEU A 193 -8.44 -4.01 -4.74
C LEU A 193 -7.00 -4.31 -5.14
N LYS A 194 -6.78 -5.23 -6.09
CA LYS A 194 -5.45 -5.56 -6.62
C LYS A 194 -4.77 -4.34 -7.25
N ARG A 195 -5.48 -3.59 -8.10
CA ARG A 195 -4.94 -2.36 -8.70
C ARG A 195 -4.58 -1.30 -7.66
N GLN A 196 -5.35 -1.20 -6.57
CA GLN A 196 -5.02 -0.29 -5.47
C GLN A 196 -3.76 -0.74 -4.73
N TYR A 197 -3.64 -2.04 -4.45
CA TYR A 197 -2.46 -2.63 -3.83
C TYR A 197 -1.20 -2.42 -4.69
N GLU A 198 -1.26 -2.71 -5.99
CA GLU A 198 -0.13 -2.55 -6.91
C GLU A 198 0.37 -1.10 -6.97
N ARG A 199 -0.55 -0.13 -6.98
CA ARG A 199 -0.20 1.29 -6.91
C ARG A 199 0.49 1.65 -5.58
N ALA A 200 -0.08 1.21 -4.46
CA ALA A 200 0.51 1.47 -3.14
C ALA A 200 1.90 0.82 -2.99
N LEU A 201 2.08 -0.38 -3.56
CA LEU A 201 3.36 -1.09 -3.58
C LEU A 201 4.41 -0.33 -4.39
N GLN A 202 4.03 0.23 -5.55
CA GLN A 202 4.93 1.06 -6.35
C GLN A 202 5.29 2.37 -5.61
N ASP A 203 4.30 3.06 -5.05
CA ASP A 203 4.54 4.29 -4.27
C ASP A 203 5.48 4.02 -3.09
N LEU A 204 5.32 2.87 -2.42
CA LEU A 204 6.21 2.43 -1.34
C LEU A 204 7.62 2.16 -1.86
N ALA A 205 7.77 1.50 -3.01
CA ALA A 205 9.07 1.22 -3.62
C ALA A 205 9.84 2.52 -3.92
N ASP A 206 9.18 3.51 -4.52
CA ASP A 206 9.77 4.81 -4.85
C ASP A 206 10.21 5.57 -3.57
N LEU A 207 9.41 5.47 -2.50
CA LEU A 207 9.74 6.04 -1.19
C LEU A 207 10.91 5.31 -0.51
N VAL A 208 11.01 3.99 -0.67
CA VAL A 208 12.13 3.20 -0.15
C VAL A 208 13.42 3.56 -0.88
N GLU A 209 13.39 3.64 -2.21
CA GLU A 209 14.54 4.07 -3.03
C GLU A 209 15.01 5.46 -2.63
N THR A 210 14.10 6.44 -2.62
CA THR A 210 14.39 7.81 -2.15
C THR A 210 14.88 7.83 -0.69
N GLY A 211 14.37 6.92 0.12
CA GLY A 211 14.78 6.71 1.51
C GLY A 211 16.24 6.34 1.58
N GLN A 212 16.60 5.28 0.85
CA GLN A 212 17.92 4.66 0.81
C GLN A 212 18.99 5.61 0.27
N GLU A 213 18.71 6.32 -0.83
CA GLU A 213 19.63 7.33 -1.39
C GLU A 213 20.04 8.40 -0.37
N LYS A 214 19.11 8.84 0.50
CA LYS A 214 19.45 9.84 1.53
C LYS A 214 20.09 9.25 2.79
N MET A 215 20.01 7.94 3.00
CA MET A 215 20.67 7.28 4.14
C MET A 215 22.09 6.81 3.80
N ASP A 216 22.39 6.56 2.52
CA ASP A 216 23.72 6.13 2.06
C ASP A 216 24.78 7.24 2.15
N GLY A 217 24.37 8.49 2.38
CA GLY A 217 25.26 9.62 2.60
C GLY A 217 25.84 9.67 4.00
N ASP A 218 26.85 8.84 4.30
CA ASP A 218 27.63 8.87 5.54
C ASP A 218 28.64 10.04 5.52
N GLN A 219 28.15 11.24 5.20
CA GLN A 219 28.94 12.44 5.04
C GLN A 219 28.64 13.42 6.17
N LYS A 220 29.71 13.97 6.76
CA LYS A 220 29.64 15.03 7.78
C LYS A 220 28.68 16.13 7.30
N MET A 221 27.70 16.48 8.13
CA MET A 221 26.59 17.35 7.72
C MET A 221 27.11 18.76 7.43
N ILE A 222 26.98 19.21 6.17
CA ILE A 222 27.35 20.57 5.76
C ILE A 222 26.15 21.47 5.98
N VAL A 223 26.25 22.43 6.89
CA VAL A 223 25.17 23.38 7.25
C VAL A 223 25.74 24.77 7.52
N ALA A 224 25.00 25.79 7.12
CA ALA A 224 25.33 27.19 7.34
C ALA A 224 24.86 27.70 8.71
N SER A 225 23.77 27.15 9.28
CA SER A 225 23.24 27.62 10.57
C SER A 225 22.45 26.56 11.34
N LYS A 226 22.10 26.89 12.59
CA LYS A 226 21.22 26.08 13.45
C LYS A 226 19.82 25.90 12.86
N GLU A 227 19.28 26.94 12.23
CA GLU A 227 17.96 26.93 11.58
C GLU A 227 17.94 25.96 10.39
N GLU A 228 19.07 25.79 9.69
CA GLU A 228 19.17 24.80 8.63
C GLU A 228 19.10 23.38 9.18
N VAL A 229 19.75 23.09 10.32
CA VAL A 229 19.63 21.80 11.02
C VAL A 229 18.18 21.51 11.40
N GLN A 230 17.47 22.51 11.96
CA GLN A 230 16.04 22.39 12.27
C GLN A 230 15.21 22.08 11.02
N SER A 231 15.43 22.81 9.92
CA SER A 231 14.72 22.57 8.66
C SER A 231 14.96 21.16 8.10
N LEU A 232 16.21 20.68 8.19
CA LEU A 232 16.58 19.32 7.77
C LEU A 232 15.87 18.26 8.64
N LEU A 233 15.82 18.47 9.96
CA LEU A 233 15.12 17.59 10.89
C LEU A 233 13.61 17.54 10.60
N ASP A 234 12.98 18.69 10.36
CA ASP A 234 11.54 18.75 10.07
C ASP A 234 11.21 18.04 8.75
N LYS A 235 11.99 18.31 7.69
CA LYS A 235 11.86 17.60 6.40
C LYS A 235 12.06 16.10 6.56
N HIS A 236 13.03 15.70 7.37
CA HIS A 236 13.33 14.31 7.66
C HIS A 236 12.16 13.61 8.39
N LYS A 237 11.58 14.24 9.41
CA LYS A 237 10.38 13.74 10.12
C LYS A 237 9.20 13.55 9.18
N VAL A 238 8.87 14.55 8.37
CA VAL A 238 7.76 14.48 7.41
C VAL A 238 7.93 13.32 6.43
N ARG A 239 9.13 13.17 5.84
CA ARG A 239 9.41 12.07 4.91
C ARG A 239 9.26 10.70 5.57
N ASN A 240 9.78 10.52 6.78
CA ASN A 240 9.74 9.23 7.49
C ASN A 240 8.31 8.85 7.87
N CYS A 241 7.50 9.81 8.33
CA CYS A 241 6.06 9.60 8.56
C CYS A 241 5.34 9.18 7.27
N GLY A 242 5.71 9.77 6.13
CA GLY A 242 5.20 9.38 4.81
C GLY A 242 5.53 7.91 4.47
N LEU A 243 6.79 7.51 4.62
CA LEU A 243 7.21 6.12 4.39
C LEU A 243 6.48 5.12 5.31
N GLU A 244 6.37 5.43 6.60
CA GLU A 244 5.65 4.59 7.57
C GLU A 244 4.16 4.46 7.21
N SER A 245 3.52 5.57 6.84
CA SER A 245 2.11 5.59 6.43
C SER A 245 1.87 4.74 5.18
N HIS A 246 2.73 4.84 4.16
CA HIS A 246 2.64 4.03 2.95
C HIS A 246 2.94 2.55 3.21
N MET A 247 3.85 2.23 4.13
CA MET A 247 4.10 0.85 4.55
C MET A 247 2.84 0.22 5.19
N ILE A 248 2.18 0.95 6.09
CA ILE A 248 0.92 0.51 6.74
C ILE A 248 -0.20 0.36 5.72
N LEU A 249 -0.36 1.32 4.80
CA LEU A 249 -1.36 1.27 3.74
C LEU A 249 -1.18 0.02 2.86
N THR A 250 0.05 -0.20 2.41
CA THR A 250 0.42 -1.33 1.54
C THR A 250 0.18 -2.67 2.23
N GLU A 251 0.62 -2.80 3.49
CA GLU A 251 0.38 -3.99 4.32
C GLU A 251 -1.12 -4.26 4.53
N THR A 252 -1.91 -3.20 4.73
CA THR A 252 -3.36 -3.29 4.92
C THR A 252 -4.06 -3.78 3.64
N LEU A 253 -3.67 -3.23 2.49
CA LEU A 253 -4.20 -3.66 1.19
C LEU A 253 -3.79 -5.10 0.88
N PHE A 254 -2.54 -5.46 1.15
CA PHE A 254 -2.06 -6.83 0.99
C PHE A 254 -2.84 -7.81 1.86
N ARG A 255 -3.11 -7.48 3.12
CA ARG A 255 -3.90 -8.33 4.02
C ARG A 255 -5.30 -8.60 3.48
N LYS A 256 -5.97 -7.57 2.93
CA LYS A 256 -7.29 -7.73 2.29
C LYS A 256 -7.22 -8.58 1.03
N MET A 257 -6.12 -8.49 0.29
CA MET A 257 -5.88 -9.23 -0.95
C MET A 257 -5.32 -10.65 -0.73
N SER A 258 -4.81 -10.94 0.47
CA SER A 258 -3.98 -12.13 0.76
C SER A 258 -4.67 -13.47 0.42
N SER A 259 -6.01 -13.51 0.51
CA SER A 259 -6.82 -14.67 0.15
C SER A 259 -6.72 -15.05 -1.32
N PHE A 260 -6.26 -14.16 -2.21
CA PHE A 260 -6.09 -14.39 -3.65
C PHE A 260 -4.74 -13.93 -4.23
N ALA A 261 -3.82 -13.43 -3.41
CA ALA A 261 -2.46 -13.06 -3.82
C ALA A 261 -1.60 -14.28 -4.23
N LEU A 262 -0.74 -14.15 -5.24
CA LEU A 262 0.17 -15.25 -5.63
C LEU A 262 1.37 -15.36 -4.68
N LEU A 263 2.03 -16.52 -4.68
CA LEU A 263 3.29 -16.70 -3.94
C LEU A 263 4.36 -15.67 -4.31
N LYS A 264 4.56 -15.40 -5.61
CA LYS A 264 5.55 -14.40 -6.07
C LYS A 264 5.22 -12.99 -5.57
N GLU A 265 3.94 -12.63 -5.55
CA GLU A 265 3.47 -11.34 -5.03
C GLU A 265 3.70 -11.26 -3.52
N THR A 266 3.45 -12.35 -2.80
CA THR A 266 3.70 -12.46 -1.36
C THR A 266 5.18 -12.32 -1.01
N GLN A 267 6.06 -12.94 -1.81
CA GLN A 267 7.50 -12.78 -1.64
C GLN A 267 7.96 -11.34 -1.92
N SER A 268 7.53 -10.76 -3.04
CA SER A 268 7.88 -9.39 -3.43
C SER A 268 7.41 -8.37 -2.38
N HIS A 269 6.19 -8.57 -1.86
CA HIS A 269 5.64 -7.80 -0.74
C HIS A 269 6.54 -7.88 0.50
N SER A 270 6.87 -9.11 0.93
CA SER A 270 7.69 -9.32 2.13
C SER A 270 9.09 -8.72 1.98
N GLU A 271 9.69 -8.79 0.80
CA GLU A 271 11.00 -8.21 0.51
C GLU A 271 10.94 -6.67 0.61
N LEU A 272 9.94 -6.04 0.02
CA LEU A 272 9.80 -4.59 0.05
C LEU A 272 9.48 -4.06 1.47
N ILE A 273 8.61 -4.75 2.23
CA ILE A 273 8.32 -4.38 3.63
C ILE A 273 9.58 -4.52 4.51
N ALA A 274 10.40 -5.54 4.27
CA ALA A 274 11.68 -5.68 4.96
C ALA A 274 12.62 -4.51 4.62
N GLN A 275 12.74 -4.14 3.34
CA GLN A 275 13.54 -2.99 2.91
C GLN A 275 13.04 -1.68 3.54
N ALA A 276 11.73 -1.41 3.48
CA ALA A 276 11.11 -0.25 4.13
C ALA A 276 11.42 -0.19 5.64
N SER A 277 11.36 -1.35 6.32
CA SER A 277 11.71 -1.45 7.74
C SER A 277 13.18 -1.14 8.01
N THR A 278 14.10 -1.53 7.11
CA THR A 278 15.52 -1.18 7.25
C THR A 278 15.76 0.32 7.06
N VAL A 279 15.13 0.93 6.05
CA VAL A 279 15.21 2.38 5.81
C VAL A 279 14.64 3.15 7.00
N LEU A 280 13.49 2.76 7.54
CA LEU A 280 12.90 3.42 8.72
C LEU A 280 13.80 3.34 9.95
N LYS A 281 14.51 2.23 10.17
CA LYS A 281 15.47 2.10 11.28
C LYS A 281 16.66 3.05 11.11
N LEU A 282 17.23 3.12 9.91
CA LEU A 282 18.33 4.04 9.59
C LEU A 282 17.87 5.49 9.71
N ALA A 283 16.68 5.80 9.18
CA ALA A 283 16.06 7.10 9.28
C ALA A 283 15.86 7.51 10.75
N HIS A 284 15.33 6.61 11.58
CA HIS A 284 15.16 6.89 13.01
C HIS A 284 16.49 7.24 13.69
N LYS A 285 17.55 6.46 13.45
CA LYS A 285 18.90 6.76 13.98
C LYS A 285 19.37 8.15 13.54
N ARG A 286 19.23 8.47 12.24
CA ARG A 286 19.58 9.78 11.70
C ARG A 286 18.78 10.93 12.31
N GLY A 287 17.49 10.69 12.58
CA GLY A 287 16.61 11.67 13.25
C GLY A 287 17.09 11.98 14.66
N VAL A 288 17.47 10.96 15.43
CA VAL A 288 18.03 11.12 16.77
C VAL A 288 19.36 11.89 16.74
N GLU A 289 20.23 11.61 15.76
CA GLU A 289 21.47 12.36 15.57
C GLU A 289 21.21 13.84 15.28
N LEU A 290 20.25 14.15 14.41
CA LEU A 290 19.87 15.54 14.08
C LEU A 290 19.28 16.28 15.29
N GLU A 291 18.43 15.62 16.07
CA GLU A 291 17.89 16.16 17.33
C GLU A 291 19.00 16.47 18.33
N TYR A 292 19.94 15.54 18.51
CA TYR A 292 21.08 15.74 19.39
C TYR A 292 21.98 16.90 18.94
N ILE A 293 22.29 17.01 17.64
CA ILE A 293 23.09 18.13 17.10
C ILE A 293 22.37 19.46 17.34
N LEU A 294 21.06 19.50 17.09
CA LEU A 294 20.28 20.71 17.30
C LEU A 294 20.26 21.13 18.77
N GLU A 295 19.99 20.19 19.69
CA GLU A 295 19.95 20.45 21.13
C GLU A 295 21.32 20.92 21.65
N THR A 296 22.40 20.27 21.25
CA THR A 296 23.77 20.69 21.62
C THR A 296 24.12 22.06 21.08
N TRP A 297 23.72 22.39 19.85
CA TRP A 297 23.90 23.74 19.29
C TRP A 297 23.06 24.78 20.03
N MET A 298 21.81 24.48 20.38
CA MET A 298 20.97 25.38 21.18
C MET A 298 21.62 25.72 22.52
N HIS A 299 22.14 24.72 23.24
CA HIS A 299 22.82 24.95 24.51
C HIS A 299 24.14 25.71 24.36
N LEU A 300 24.91 25.42 23.30
CA LEU A 300 26.13 26.17 23.00
C LEU A 300 25.82 27.66 22.74
N ASP A 301 24.79 27.94 21.96
CA ASP A 301 24.33 29.29 21.63
C ASP A 301 23.89 30.03 22.91
N GLU A 302 23.08 29.41 23.76
CA GLU A 302 22.71 29.97 25.07
C GLU A 302 23.93 30.26 25.96
N ALA A 303 24.86 29.32 26.05
CA ALA A 303 26.06 29.46 26.87
C ALA A 303 27.01 30.57 26.33
N TYR A 304 27.13 30.66 25.01
CA TYR A 304 27.90 31.68 24.31
C TYR A 304 27.28 33.07 24.52
N GLN A 305 25.97 33.24 24.30
CA GLN A 305 25.28 34.51 24.51
C GLN A 305 25.39 35.00 25.96
N GLU A 306 25.24 34.10 26.93
CA GLU A 306 25.41 34.47 28.34
C GLU A 306 26.86 34.89 28.65
N LEU A 307 27.86 34.21 28.08
CA LEU A 307 29.26 34.61 28.25
C LEU A 307 29.54 35.98 27.62
N THR A 308 29.02 36.23 26.40
CA THR A 308 29.12 37.52 25.72
C THR A 308 28.51 38.63 26.57
N ARG A 309 27.31 38.43 27.12
CA ARG A 309 26.65 39.39 28.02
C ARG A 309 27.47 39.68 29.28
N GLN A 310 28.12 38.66 29.85
CA GLN A 310 29.01 38.81 31.01
C GLN A 310 30.26 39.62 30.66
N LEU A 311 30.85 39.40 29.47
CA LEU A 311 32.02 40.14 29.00
C LEU A 311 31.68 41.60 28.63
N GLU A 312 30.55 41.84 27.97
CA GLU A 312 30.05 43.19 27.67
C GLU A 312 29.79 44.01 28.95
N SER A 313 29.29 43.36 30.00
CA SER A 313 29.15 43.99 31.32
C SER A 313 30.51 44.39 31.90
N VAL A 314 31.52 43.52 31.81
CA VAL A 314 32.88 43.85 32.25
C VAL A 314 33.46 45.00 31.42
N GLU A 315 33.32 44.96 30.10
CA GLU A 315 33.77 45.99 29.17
C GLU A 315 33.12 47.35 29.45
N GLY A 316 31.80 47.38 29.66
CA GLY A 316 31.06 48.59 29.99
C GLY A 316 31.46 49.24 31.32
N ASN A 317 32.05 48.47 32.24
CA ASN A 317 32.60 48.98 33.50
C ASN A 317 34.04 49.47 33.38
N ILE A 318 34.73 49.27 32.24
CA ILE A 318 36.06 49.80 32.00
C ILE A 318 35.95 51.32 31.76
N PRO A 319 36.62 52.15 32.56
CA PRO A 319 36.51 53.60 32.37
C PRO A 319 37.13 54.04 31.04
N ALA A 320 36.32 54.60 30.14
CA ALA A 320 36.76 55.05 28.81
C ALA A 320 37.70 56.27 28.83
N VAL A 321 37.67 57.05 29.91
CA VAL A 321 38.52 58.25 30.09
C VAL A 321 39.52 58.01 31.23
N GLY A 322 40.74 58.52 31.04
CA GLY A 322 41.79 58.54 32.06
C GLY A 322 41.43 59.42 33.26
N LEU A 323 42.21 59.31 34.34
CA LEU A 323 42.08 60.23 35.46
C LEU A 323 42.58 61.62 35.04
N VAL A 324 41.75 62.65 35.24
CA VAL A 324 42.11 64.06 34.96
C VAL A 324 42.98 64.64 36.09
N GLU A 325 42.81 64.13 37.32
CA GLU A 325 43.65 64.43 38.48
C GLU A 325 44.00 63.13 39.20
N GLU A 326 45.29 62.91 39.44
CA GLU A 326 45.84 61.70 40.04
C GLU A 326 46.05 61.89 41.55
N THR A 327 44.96 61.96 42.31
CA THR A 327 45.03 61.94 43.78
C THR A 327 45.18 60.51 44.29
N GLU A 328 45.79 60.33 45.46
CA GLU A 328 45.94 59.02 46.11
C GLU A 328 44.61 58.28 46.27
N ASP A 329 43.55 59.01 46.66
CA ASP A 329 42.19 58.46 46.79
C ASP A 329 41.63 57.98 45.44
N LYS A 330 41.73 58.79 44.37
CA LYS A 330 41.25 58.43 43.03
C LYS A 330 42.02 57.25 42.43
N LEU A 331 43.33 57.18 42.66
CA LEU A 331 44.17 56.05 42.27
C LEU A 331 43.77 54.78 43.04
N THR A 332 43.50 54.89 44.34
CA THR A 332 43.07 53.77 45.18
C THR A 332 41.71 53.22 44.72
N GLU A 333 40.75 54.08 44.39
CA GLU A 333 39.46 53.67 43.83
C GLU A 333 39.60 52.99 42.47
N ARG A 334 40.44 53.54 41.58
CA ARG A 334 40.73 52.98 40.26
C ARG A 334 41.38 51.59 40.37
N ILE A 335 42.32 51.41 41.30
CA ILE A 335 42.96 50.11 41.57
C ILE A 335 41.93 49.09 42.06
N LYS A 336 41.06 49.47 43.01
CA LYS A 336 39.98 48.59 43.51
C LYS A 336 39.04 48.15 42.39
N LEU A 337 38.66 49.08 41.50
CA LEU A 337 37.84 48.78 40.33
C LEU A 337 38.53 47.77 39.40
N PHE A 338 39.79 47.99 39.04
CA PHE A 338 40.51 47.04 38.18
C PHE A 338 40.73 45.67 38.85
N GLN A 339 40.96 45.62 40.16
CA GLN A 339 41.02 44.37 40.91
C GLN A 339 39.69 43.61 40.86
N HIS A 340 38.56 44.32 40.99
CA HIS A 340 37.23 43.74 40.86
C HIS A 340 36.96 43.21 39.45
N LEU A 341 37.26 43.99 38.40
CA LEU A 341 37.13 43.55 37.00
C LEU A 341 37.99 42.30 36.72
N ARG A 342 39.22 42.26 37.24
CA ARG A 342 40.10 41.08 37.12
C ARG A 342 39.51 39.85 37.81
N SER A 343 38.87 40.02 38.97
CA SER A 343 38.18 38.92 39.67
C SER A 343 37.04 38.36 38.83
N ASN A 344 36.21 39.23 38.24
CA ASN A 344 35.09 38.82 37.38
C ASN A 344 35.59 38.04 36.15
N LEU A 345 36.65 38.52 35.48
CA LEU A 345 37.25 37.81 34.35
C LEU A 345 37.80 36.43 34.73
N THR A 346 38.40 36.32 35.92
CA THR A 346 38.91 35.03 36.43
C THR A 346 37.75 34.06 36.72
N GLU A 347 36.62 34.57 37.21
CA GLU A 347 35.41 33.77 37.46
C GLU A 347 34.78 33.23 36.17
N TYR A 348 34.83 33.99 35.07
CA TYR A 348 34.24 33.59 33.78
C TYR A 348 35.14 32.64 32.96
N GLN A 349 36.41 32.51 33.33
CA GLN A 349 37.41 31.72 32.60
C GLN A 349 37.04 30.23 32.42
N PRO A 350 36.51 29.50 33.42
CA PRO A 350 36.08 28.11 33.24
C PRO A 350 34.95 27.97 32.22
N LYS A 351 34.01 28.92 32.22
CA LYS A 351 32.88 28.93 31.28
C LYS A 351 33.34 29.15 29.84
N LEU A 352 34.33 30.02 29.65
CA LEU A 352 34.93 30.23 28.34
C LEU A 352 35.56 28.95 27.78
N TYR A 353 36.36 28.23 28.58
CA TYR A 353 36.93 26.96 28.14
C TYR A 353 35.87 25.90 27.84
N GLN A 354 34.81 25.83 28.65
CA GLN A 354 33.69 24.95 28.40
C GLN A 354 33.00 25.25 27.05
N VAL A 355 32.67 26.52 26.78
CA VAL A 355 32.05 26.94 25.51
C VAL A 355 32.96 26.63 24.31
N LEU A 356 34.28 26.81 24.44
CA LEU A 356 35.23 26.46 23.39
C LEU A 356 35.31 24.95 23.14
N ASP A 357 35.32 24.13 24.20
CA ASP A 357 35.35 22.67 24.08
C ASP A 357 34.05 22.12 23.52
N ASP A 358 32.90 22.66 23.93
CA ASP A 358 31.58 22.30 23.41
C ASP A 358 31.45 22.69 21.92
N GLY A 359 31.95 23.87 21.54
CA GLY A 359 32.03 24.30 20.14
C GLY A 359 32.89 23.38 19.26
N LYS A 360 34.06 22.96 19.76
CA LYS A 360 34.92 21.98 19.08
C LYS A 360 34.24 20.61 18.94
N ARG A 361 33.53 20.15 19.98
CA ARG A 361 32.74 18.90 19.94
C ARG A 361 31.68 18.96 18.85
N LEU A 362 30.94 20.07 18.76
CA LEU A 362 29.92 20.27 17.73
C LEU A 362 30.53 20.25 16.32
N LEU A 363 31.69 20.87 16.12
CA LEU A 363 32.42 20.87 14.85
C LEU A 363 32.92 19.49 14.40
N PHE A 364 32.93 18.46 15.25
CA PHE A 364 33.15 17.08 14.78
C PHE A 364 31.91 16.52 14.05
N SER A 365 30.71 16.96 14.42
CA SER A 365 29.44 16.47 13.87
C SER A 365 28.95 17.28 12.66
N VAL A 366 29.27 18.58 12.60
CA VAL A 366 28.83 19.50 11.54
C VAL A 366 30.01 20.21 10.87
N SER A 367 29.88 20.51 9.57
CA SER A 367 30.78 21.41 8.85
C SER A 367 30.04 22.72 8.64
N CYS A 368 30.41 23.75 9.41
CA CYS A 368 29.77 25.05 9.41
C CYS A 368 30.83 26.14 9.43
N SER A 369 30.92 26.91 8.35
CA SER A 369 31.96 27.92 8.17
C SER A 369 31.93 29.01 9.25
N ASP A 370 30.76 29.34 9.77
CA ASP A 370 30.63 30.40 10.79
C ASP A 370 31.04 29.90 12.17
N LEU A 371 30.69 28.65 12.54
CA LEU A 371 31.23 28.01 13.74
C LEU A 371 32.74 27.78 13.64
N GLU A 372 33.24 27.40 12.47
CA GLU A 372 34.68 27.21 12.23
C GLU A 372 35.46 28.51 12.48
N LYS A 373 34.96 29.67 12.03
CA LYS A 373 35.59 30.96 12.34
C LYS A 373 35.72 31.24 13.84
N ILE A 374 34.72 30.85 14.63
CA ILE A 374 34.64 31.14 16.07
C ILE A 374 35.48 30.15 16.89
N PHE A 375 35.46 28.86 16.52
CA PHE A 375 35.97 27.77 17.35
C PHE A 375 37.23 27.09 16.79
N CYS A 376 37.69 27.40 15.57
CA CYS A 376 38.95 26.88 15.04
C CYS A 376 40.18 27.56 15.68
N THR A 377 41.16 26.70 15.98
CA THR A 377 42.27 26.86 16.94
C THR A 377 43.35 27.90 16.64
N GLU A 378 43.27 28.72 15.58
CA GLU A 378 44.37 29.66 15.26
C GLU A 378 44.42 30.92 16.14
N TYR A 379 43.39 31.19 16.94
CA TYR A 379 43.28 32.46 17.70
C TYR A 379 43.31 32.35 19.22
N TRP A 380 43.42 31.14 19.79
CA TRP A 380 43.35 30.93 21.24
C TRP A 380 44.56 30.16 21.79
N GLU A 381 45.75 30.74 21.65
CA GLU A 381 46.89 30.31 22.49
C GLU A 381 46.71 30.86 23.91
N PRO A 382 46.91 30.05 24.96
CA PRO A 382 46.95 30.58 26.33
C PRO A 382 48.05 31.63 26.42
N ALA A 383 47.70 32.84 26.87
CA ALA A 383 48.68 33.89 27.10
C ALA A 383 49.82 33.33 28.00
N PRO A 384 51.10 33.57 27.66
CA PRO A 384 52.21 33.09 28.47
C PRO A 384 52.02 33.61 29.90
N GLN A 385 52.16 32.72 30.88
CA GLN A 385 52.06 33.08 32.28
C GLN A 385 53.05 34.21 32.56
N ILE A 386 52.54 35.39 32.91
CA ILE A 386 53.37 36.52 33.30
C ILE A 386 54.00 36.14 34.65
N GLU A 387 55.28 35.76 34.63
CA GLU A 387 56.07 35.66 35.85
C GLU A 387 56.05 37.02 36.57
N GLU A 388 55.63 37.02 37.83
CA GLU A 388 55.61 38.20 38.71
C GLU A 388 57.01 38.84 38.72
N GLY A 389 57.17 39.96 38.03
CA GLY A 389 58.41 40.75 38.08
C GLY A 389 58.83 41.47 36.80
N ARG A 390 58.19 41.22 35.65
CA ARG A 390 58.45 42.02 34.43
C ARG A 390 57.16 42.61 33.87
N TYR A 391 57.02 43.92 34.00
CA TYR A 391 56.11 44.71 33.16
C TYR A 391 56.52 44.54 31.70
N SER A 392 55.86 43.61 31.01
CA SER A 392 55.84 43.55 29.55
C SER A 392 54.42 43.89 29.11
N SER A 393 54.25 44.99 28.39
CA SER A 393 52.97 45.33 27.77
C SER A 393 52.73 44.36 26.62
N VAL A 394 52.04 43.26 26.88
CA VAL A 394 51.47 42.45 25.80
C VAL A 394 49.97 42.62 25.89
N ALA A 395 49.50 43.62 25.14
CA ALA A 395 48.10 43.74 24.81
C ALA A 395 47.66 42.42 24.15
N CYS A 396 46.66 41.76 24.71
CA CYS A 396 45.82 40.87 23.92
C CYS A 396 45.25 41.73 22.79
N ARG A 397 45.80 41.59 21.57
CA ARG A 397 45.11 42.07 20.38
C ARG A 397 43.93 41.14 20.16
N ILE A 398 42.76 41.57 20.63
CA ILE A 398 41.56 41.35 19.83
C ILE A 398 41.84 42.13 18.54
N VAL A 399 41.96 41.44 17.41
CA VAL A 399 41.95 42.08 16.10
C VAL A 399 40.48 42.11 15.69
N PRO A 400 39.79 43.26 15.76
CA PRO A 400 38.53 43.41 15.06
C PRO A 400 38.85 43.71 13.59
N ASP A 401 38.32 42.85 12.71
CA ASP A 401 38.27 42.89 11.22
C ASP A 401 39.43 43.55 10.45
#